data_AF-A0A1H7B4X4-F1
#
_entry.id   AF-A0A1H7B4X4-F1
#
_cell.length_a   1.000
_cell.length_b   1.000
_cell.length_c   1.000
_cell.angle_alpha   90.00
_cell.angle_beta   90.00
_cell.angle_gamma   90.00
#
_symmetry.space_group_name_H-M   'P 1'
#
loop_
_entity.id
_entity.type
_entity.pdbx_description
1 polymer ?
#
loop_
_entity_poly.entity_id
_entity_poly.type
_entity_poly.pdbx_seq_one_letter_code
_entity_poly.pdbx_strand_id
1 'polypeptide(L)'
;MNEQNFEYLKDQLKFTGFGVDLNGQLKENLQKPQNEFTLSHLATYGKDEVASRLHFKKSTESDRFFFNSYDASLKKENSENTLRQNFPIHKDGSVTRKEAYNLLDGRAVNKDLVNKDGKLYNAWIELNFKETTSSGNFKLQRYSEQYGFDLEKALSRLPIKEIGNVQDKSKLLDSLRKGNRQAITLSGNDSDQKAFVEASPKFKSIVVYDQNHQRIRQNQSEKNAVSQSQQQAPDKAEKLHTKTEDHMQQQPRKSKGQKM
;
A
#
# COMPACT_ATOMS: atom_id res chain seq x y z
N MET A 1 8.98 19.09 34.75
CA MET A 1 8.78 18.39 33.47
C MET A 1 9.77 17.23 33.41
N ASN A 2 9.40 16.08 32.83
CA ASN A 2 10.35 14.98 32.62
C ASN A 2 11.11 15.21 31.29
N GLU A 3 12.37 15.64 31.37
CA GLU A 3 13.15 16.03 30.18
C GLU A 3 13.47 14.84 29.27
N GLN A 4 13.83 13.69 29.84
CA GLN A 4 14.05 12.45 29.06
C GLN A 4 12.81 12.05 28.26
N ASN A 5 11.61 12.23 28.84
CA ASN A 5 10.36 11.94 28.16
C ASN A 5 10.01 12.98 27.08
N PHE A 6 10.31 14.26 27.29
CA PHE A 6 10.18 15.29 26.27
C PHE A 6 11.10 15.00 25.07
N GLU A 7 12.39 14.72 25.31
CA GLU A 7 13.36 14.40 24.26
C GLU A 7 12.97 13.14 23.48
N TYR A 8 12.52 12.08 24.17
CA TYR A 8 12.00 10.87 23.54
C TYR A 8 10.81 11.15 22.61
N LEU A 9 9.81 11.91 23.10
CA LEU A 9 8.62 12.24 22.31
C LEU A 9 8.95 13.18 21.13
N LYS A 10 9.93 14.08 21.30
CA LYS A 10 10.44 14.97 20.25
C LYS A 10 11.06 14.17 19.09
N ASP A 11 11.95 13.22 19.39
CA ASP A 11 12.51 12.35 18.34
C ASP A 11 11.45 11.41 17.76
N GLN A 12 10.50 10.91 18.56
CA GLN A 12 9.40 10.10 18.06
C GLN A 12 8.53 10.87 17.06
N LEU A 13 8.24 12.16 17.29
CA LEU A 13 7.55 13.04 16.33
C LEU A 13 8.35 13.26 15.05
N LYS A 14 9.65 13.52 15.18
CA LYS A 14 10.57 13.68 14.04
C LYS A 14 10.61 12.42 13.16
N PHE A 15 10.81 11.24 13.73
CA PHE A 15 10.90 9.98 12.98
C PHE A 15 9.55 9.43 12.48
N THR A 16 8.43 9.75 13.13
CA THR A 16 7.08 9.50 12.57
C THR A 16 6.67 10.50 11.49
N GLY A 17 7.50 11.51 11.21
CA GLY A 17 7.35 12.43 10.08
C GLY A 17 6.55 13.70 10.37
N PHE A 18 6.38 14.07 11.64
CA PHE A 18 5.77 15.33 12.07
C PHE A 18 6.78 16.47 12.30
N GLY A 19 8.07 16.22 12.13
CA GLY A 19 9.11 17.25 12.15
C GLY A 19 9.41 17.78 13.56
N VAL A 20 9.59 19.10 13.67
CA VAL A 20 9.97 19.79 14.93
C VAL A 20 9.01 20.89 15.34
N ASP A 21 8.03 21.23 14.50
CA ASP A 21 7.17 22.41 14.65
C ASP A 21 6.22 22.29 15.85
N LEU A 22 5.91 21.05 16.23
CA LEU A 22 5.09 20.72 17.40
C LEU A 22 5.85 20.79 18.73
N ASN A 23 7.17 20.99 18.74
CA ASN A 23 8.00 20.84 19.94
C ASN A 23 7.66 21.83 21.06
N GLY A 24 7.26 23.06 20.72
CA GLY A 24 6.79 24.05 21.70
C GLY A 24 5.50 23.60 22.39
N GLN A 25 4.48 23.28 21.58
CA GLN A 25 3.18 22.79 22.06
C GLN A 25 3.32 21.49 22.87
N LEU A 26 4.23 20.60 22.46
CA LEU A 26 4.56 19.39 23.22
C LEU A 26 5.13 19.75 24.60
N LYS A 27 6.13 20.64 24.66
CA LYS A 27 6.77 21.07 25.91
C LYS A 27 5.76 21.71 26.89
N GLU A 28 4.89 22.58 26.38
CA GLU A 28 3.81 23.19 27.16
C GLU A 28 2.82 22.15 27.71
N ASN A 29 2.39 21.20 26.88
CA ASN A 29 1.41 20.20 27.31
C ASN A 29 1.97 19.15 28.29
N LEU A 30 3.28 18.89 28.27
CA LEU A 30 3.98 18.08 29.27
C LEU A 30 4.23 18.81 30.62
N GLN A 31 3.83 20.08 30.72
CA GLN A 31 3.92 20.90 31.96
C GLN A 31 2.57 21.13 32.64
N LYS A 32 1.45 20.87 31.95
CA LYS A 32 0.09 21.05 32.48
C LYS A 32 -0.32 19.87 33.38
N PRO A 33 -1.14 20.09 34.42
CA PRO A 33 -1.71 19.01 35.23
C PRO A 33 -2.84 18.29 34.49
N GLN A 34 -2.48 17.48 33.50
CA GLN A 34 -3.41 16.73 32.64
C GLN A 34 -2.93 15.28 32.42
N ASN A 35 -3.85 14.37 32.12
CA ASN A 35 -3.54 12.95 31.89
C ASN A 35 -3.49 12.57 30.40
N GLU A 36 -4.03 13.40 29.51
CA GLU A 36 -3.99 13.21 28.06
C GLU A 36 -4.14 14.54 27.35
N PHE A 37 -3.63 14.64 26.12
CA PHE A 37 -3.76 15.81 25.26
C PHE A 37 -3.63 15.41 23.79
N THR A 38 -4.00 16.32 22.89
CA THR A 38 -3.82 16.11 21.44
C THR A 38 -3.11 17.29 20.79
N LEU A 39 -2.17 17.02 19.89
CA LEU A 39 -1.54 18.02 19.03
C LEU A 39 -2.13 17.93 17.61
N SER A 40 -2.29 19.07 16.95
CA SER A 40 -2.81 19.15 15.58
C SER A 40 -1.71 19.53 14.60
N HIS A 41 -1.67 18.89 13.44
CA HIS A 41 -0.70 19.16 12.37
C HIS A 41 -1.42 19.19 11.02
N LEU A 42 -1.02 20.11 10.12
CA LEU A 42 -1.50 20.17 8.74
C LEU A 42 -0.33 20.00 7.75
N ALA A 43 -0.47 19.15 6.74
CA ALA A 43 0.55 18.94 5.71
C ALA A 43 -0.10 18.91 4.32
N THR A 44 0.54 19.54 3.33
CA THR A 44 0.10 19.49 1.93
C THR A 44 1.01 18.58 1.09
N TYR A 45 0.42 17.91 0.11
CA TYR A 45 1.12 17.04 -0.84
C TYR A 45 0.66 17.34 -2.26
N GLY A 46 1.38 18.26 -2.93
CA GLY A 46 0.91 18.86 -4.17
C GLY A 46 -0.30 19.76 -3.88
N LYS A 47 -1.50 19.26 -4.16
CA LYS A 47 -2.77 19.94 -3.86
C LYS A 47 -3.66 19.21 -2.84
N ASP A 48 -3.25 18.02 -2.41
CA ASP A 48 -3.96 17.26 -1.38
C ASP A 48 -3.56 17.76 0.01
N GLU A 49 -4.52 17.78 0.94
CA GLU A 49 -4.34 18.22 2.32
C GLU A 49 -4.49 17.03 3.28
N VAL A 50 -3.56 16.92 4.24
CA VAL A 50 -3.57 15.90 5.29
C VAL A 50 -3.56 16.60 6.64
N ALA A 51 -4.75 16.71 7.24
CA ALA A 51 -4.90 17.07 8.63
C ALA A 51 -4.58 15.86 9.51
N SER A 52 -3.84 16.06 10.59
CA SER A 52 -3.48 15.01 11.54
C SER A 52 -3.74 15.44 12.98
N ARG A 53 -4.31 14.54 13.80
CA ARG A 53 -4.52 14.75 15.23
C ARG A 53 -3.80 13.66 16.02
N LEU A 54 -2.75 14.05 16.72
CA LEU A 54 -1.83 13.17 17.43
C LEU A 54 -2.29 13.01 18.88
N HIS A 55 -2.41 11.78 19.37
CA HIS A 55 -2.99 11.45 20.67
C HIS A 55 -1.92 11.04 21.69
N PHE A 56 -1.79 11.82 22.76
CA PHE A 56 -0.83 11.59 23.84
C PHE A 56 -1.54 11.26 25.15
N LYS A 57 -1.04 10.26 25.89
CA LYS A 57 -1.58 9.89 27.21
C LYS A 57 -0.48 9.58 28.21
N LYS A 58 -0.69 9.99 29.45
CA LYS A 58 0.15 9.69 30.61
C LYS A 58 -0.01 8.21 30.98
N SER A 59 1.09 7.59 31.39
CA SER A 59 1.11 6.24 31.96
C SER A 59 0.32 6.19 33.27
N THR A 60 -0.33 5.05 33.53
CA THR A 60 -0.90 4.70 34.85
C THR A 60 0.17 4.24 35.85
N GLU A 61 1.39 3.95 35.38
CA GLU A 61 2.48 3.34 36.15
C GLU A 61 3.66 4.32 36.37
N SER A 62 3.66 5.49 35.74
CA SER A 62 4.76 6.47 35.81
C SER A 62 4.35 7.89 35.38
N ASP A 63 5.19 8.87 35.65
CA ASP A 63 5.01 10.26 35.17
C ASP A 63 5.32 10.49 33.67
N ARG A 64 5.43 9.43 32.88
CA ARG A 64 5.76 9.51 31.44
C ARG A 64 4.50 9.58 30.58
N PHE A 65 4.52 10.42 29.55
CA PHE A 65 3.55 10.42 28.46
C PHE A 65 4.05 9.59 27.28
N PHE A 66 3.10 9.00 26.55
CA PHE A 66 3.34 8.26 25.31
C PHE A 66 2.48 8.82 24.18
N PHE A 67 3.07 8.94 22.99
CA PHE A 67 2.36 9.16 21.73
C PHE A 67 1.82 7.81 21.25
N ASN A 68 0.49 7.61 21.32
CA ASN A 68 -0.12 6.28 21.20
C ASN A 68 -0.73 6.01 19.82
N SER A 69 -1.29 7.03 19.18
CA SER A 69 -1.83 6.96 17.83
C SER A 69 -1.99 8.37 17.25
N TYR A 70 -2.23 8.48 15.95
CA TYR A 70 -2.75 9.69 15.35
C TYR A 70 -3.88 9.38 14.39
N ASP A 71 -4.87 10.25 14.33
CA ASP A 71 -5.79 10.30 13.19
C ASP A 71 -5.10 11.03 12.05
N ALA A 72 -5.23 10.53 10.83
CA ALA A 72 -4.97 11.28 9.61
C ALA A 72 -6.26 11.37 8.78
N SER A 73 -6.55 12.55 8.27
CA SER A 73 -7.67 12.87 7.38
C SER A 73 -7.13 13.44 6.07
N LEU A 74 -7.32 12.74 4.96
CA LEU A 74 -6.96 13.16 3.61
C LEU A 74 -8.17 13.83 2.94
N LYS A 75 -8.01 15.08 2.55
CA LYS A 75 -8.89 15.82 1.65
C LYS A 75 -8.16 16.09 0.33
N LYS A 76 -8.80 15.79 -0.80
CA LYS A 76 -8.25 16.04 -2.14
C LYS A 76 -8.82 17.33 -2.72
N GLU A 77 -8.08 18.01 -3.60
CA GLU A 77 -8.49 19.29 -4.22
C GLU A 77 -9.95 19.24 -4.73
N ASN A 78 -10.26 18.21 -5.51
CA ASN A 78 -11.53 18.05 -6.21
C ASN A 78 -12.39 16.92 -5.62
N SER A 79 -12.42 16.78 -4.29
CA SER A 79 -13.31 15.80 -3.64
C SER A 79 -13.92 16.34 -2.34
N GLU A 80 -15.25 16.24 -2.24
CA GLU A 80 -16.01 16.51 -1.02
C GLU A 80 -15.76 15.43 0.05
N ASN A 81 -15.39 14.21 -0.39
CA ASN A 81 -15.12 13.09 0.49
C ASN A 81 -13.74 13.22 1.16
N THR A 82 -13.74 13.34 2.49
CA THR A 82 -12.53 13.25 3.32
C THR A 82 -12.34 11.82 3.83
N LEU A 83 -11.24 11.17 3.48
CA LEU A 83 -10.90 9.82 3.97
C LEU A 83 -10.13 9.93 5.29
N ARG A 84 -10.54 9.19 6.33
CA ARG A 84 -9.89 9.20 7.65
C ARG A 84 -9.49 7.80 8.10
N GLN A 85 -8.35 7.70 8.78
CA GLN A 85 -7.86 6.48 9.43
C GLN A 85 -7.08 6.87 10.70
N ASN A 86 -7.28 6.13 11.79
CA ASN A 86 -6.41 6.16 12.96
C ASN A 86 -5.23 5.20 12.78
N PHE A 87 -4.01 5.69 12.98
CA PHE A 87 -2.77 4.94 12.90
C PHE A 87 -2.15 4.82 14.30
N PRO A 88 -2.15 3.61 14.91
CA PRO A 88 -1.41 3.36 16.13
C PRO A 88 0.09 3.59 15.97
N ILE A 89 0.72 4.06 17.04
CA ILE A 89 2.17 4.15 17.16
C ILE A 89 2.68 2.89 17.86
N HIS A 90 3.71 2.31 17.27
CA HIS A 90 4.43 1.14 17.75
C HIS A 90 5.93 1.46 17.82
N LYS A 91 6.68 0.76 18.69
CA LYS A 91 8.14 0.88 18.76
C LYS A 91 8.79 0.61 17.39
N ASP A 92 8.32 -0.45 16.74
CA ASP A 92 8.80 -0.94 15.46
C ASP A 92 7.61 -0.99 14.47
N GLY A 93 7.84 -0.71 13.17
CA GLY A 93 6.80 -0.81 12.14
C GLY A 93 5.78 0.33 12.05
N SER A 94 5.87 1.37 12.90
CA SER A 94 4.98 2.56 12.87
C SER A 94 4.79 3.14 11.47
N VAL A 95 3.54 3.47 11.12
CA VAL A 95 3.20 4.22 9.90
C VAL A 95 3.51 5.70 10.11
N THR A 96 4.37 6.27 9.28
CA THR A 96 4.71 7.70 9.27
C THR A 96 3.64 8.55 8.57
N ARG A 97 3.60 9.86 8.83
CA ARG A 97 2.63 10.79 8.21
C ARG A 97 2.57 10.69 6.67
N LYS A 98 3.71 10.46 6.00
CA LYS A 98 3.75 10.31 4.54
C LYS A 98 3.22 8.95 4.06
N GLU A 99 3.51 7.89 4.80
CA GLU A 99 2.95 6.56 4.52
C GLU A 99 1.44 6.53 4.78
N ALA A 100 0.95 7.24 5.81
CA ALA A 100 -0.49 7.41 6.06
C ALA A 100 -1.20 8.15 4.91
N TYR A 101 -0.60 9.22 4.37
CA TYR A 101 -1.08 9.86 3.13
C TYR A 101 -1.15 8.86 1.97
N ASN A 102 -0.08 8.10 1.75
CA ASN A 102 -0.02 7.12 0.66
C ASN A 102 -1.08 6.03 0.81
N LEU A 103 -1.32 5.53 2.02
CA LEU A 103 -2.38 4.57 2.36
C LEU A 103 -3.78 5.13 2.15
N LEU A 104 -4.05 6.37 2.59
CA LEU A 104 -5.33 7.05 2.39
C LEU A 104 -5.60 7.37 0.90
N ASP A 105 -4.54 7.58 0.12
CA ASP A 105 -4.60 7.69 -1.35
C ASP A 105 -4.73 6.32 -2.06
N GLY A 106 -4.78 5.21 -1.30
CA GLY A 106 -4.97 3.85 -1.83
C GLY A 106 -3.73 3.19 -2.40
N ARG A 107 -2.54 3.72 -2.14
CA ARG A 107 -1.25 3.12 -2.50
C ARG A 107 -0.72 2.26 -1.35
N ALA A 108 -0.14 1.11 -1.69
CA ALA A 108 0.37 0.17 -0.70
C ALA A 108 1.74 0.62 -0.14
N VAL A 109 2.00 0.29 1.13
CA VAL A 109 3.25 0.61 1.84
C VAL A 109 3.90 -0.67 2.37
N ASN A 110 5.20 -0.84 2.18
CA ASN A 110 5.99 -1.94 2.72
C ASN A 110 6.49 -1.59 4.13
N LYS A 111 6.21 -2.44 5.12
CA LYS A 111 6.63 -2.28 6.52
C LYS A 111 7.13 -3.61 7.08
N ASP A 112 8.11 -3.53 7.96
CA ASP A 112 8.41 -4.60 8.90
C ASP A 112 7.41 -4.53 10.06
N LEU A 113 6.66 -5.60 10.28
CA LEU A 113 5.55 -5.68 11.22
C LEU A 113 5.83 -6.75 12.27
N VAL A 114 5.27 -6.58 13.47
CA VAL A 114 5.30 -7.60 14.53
C VAL A 114 4.04 -8.46 14.45
N ASN A 115 4.19 -9.78 14.51
CA ASN A 115 3.07 -10.73 14.56
C ASN A 115 2.59 -10.97 16.01
N LYS A 116 1.56 -11.81 16.21
CA LYS A 116 1.02 -12.12 17.55
C LYS A 116 2.02 -12.78 18.50
N ASP A 117 3.05 -13.42 17.96
CA ASP A 117 4.09 -14.15 18.70
C ASP A 117 5.33 -13.28 18.98
N GLY A 118 5.26 -11.96 18.71
CA GLY A 118 6.39 -11.04 18.84
C GLY A 118 7.42 -11.11 17.70
N LYS A 119 7.19 -11.91 16.65
CA LYS A 119 8.14 -12.08 15.55
C LYS A 119 7.99 -10.96 14.51
N LEU A 120 9.11 -10.39 14.11
CA LEU A 120 9.19 -9.45 12.98
C LEU A 120 8.99 -10.21 11.65
N TYR A 121 8.26 -9.59 10.72
CA TYR A 121 8.08 -10.08 9.35
C TYR A 121 7.81 -8.91 8.39
N ASN A 122 8.33 -8.99 7.17
CA ASN A 122 8.07 -7.95 6.16
C ASN A 122 6.71 -8.19 5.46
N ALA A 123 5.95 -7.11 5.25
CA ALA A 123 4.74 -7.15 4.44
C ALA A 123 4.41 -5.79 3.81
N TRP A 124 3.75 -5.84 2.65
CA TRP A 124 3.01 -4.69 2.14
C TRP A 124 1.64 -4.60 2.81
N ILE A 125 1.20 -3.38 3.09
CA ILE A 125 -0.12 -3.06 3.65
C ILE A 125 -0.88 -2.09 2.75
N GLU A 126 -2.20 -2.26 2.65
CA GLU A 126 -3.11 -1.48 1.80
C GLU A 126 -4.45 -1.30 2.52
N LEU A 127 -5.14 -0.16 2.37
CA LEU A 127 -6.47 0.05 2.97
C LEU A 127 -7.57 -0.55 2.10
N ASN A 128 -8.41 -1.40 2.70
CA ASN A 128 -9.62 -1.92 2.07
C ASN A 128 -10.79 -0.96 2.29
N PHE A 129 -10.95 0.03 1.40
CA PHE A 129 -12.02 1.02 1.48
C PHE A 129 -13.45 0.45 1.39
N LYS A 130 -13.63 -0.85 1.14
CA LYS A 130 -14.93 -1.52 1.14
C LYS A 130 -15.36 -2.05 2.51
N GLU A 131 -14.46 -2.11 3.50
CA GLU A 131 -14.73 -2.74 4.79
C GLU A 131 -14.07 -1.99 5.94
N THR A 132 -14.86 -1.69 6.98
CA THR A 132 -14.38 -1.10 8.23
C THR A 132 -14.27 -2.13 9.37
N THR A 133 -13.53 -1.77 10.41
CA THR A 133 -13.53 -2.41 11.73
C THR A 133 -14.67 -1.85 12.58
N SER A 134 -14.95 -2.47 13.72
CA SER A 134 -15.89 -1.95 14.73
C SER A 134 -15.48 -0.56 15.29
N SER A 135 -14.21 -0.17 15.16
CA SER A 135 -13.70 1.16 15.50
C SER A 135 -13.77 2.19 14.37
N GLY A 136 -14.41 1.86 13.23
CA GLY A 136 -14.58 2.76 12.09
C GLY A 136 -13.38 2.87 11.14
N ASN A 137 -12.20 2.38 11.52
CA ASN A 137 -11.03 2.29 10.63
C ASN A 137 -11.30 1.35 9.45
N PHE A 138 -10.76 1.66 8.26
CA PHE A 138 -10.68 0.71 7.16
C PHE A 138 -9.81 -0.49 7.53
N LYS A 139 -10.21 -1.69 7.09
CA LYS A 139 -9.43 -2.93 7.28
C LYS A 139 -8.13 -2.87 6.47
N LEU A 140 -7.02 -3.29 7.07
CA LEU A 140 -5.74 -3.44 6.39
C LEU A 140 -5.66 -4.79 5.66
N GLN A 141 -5.52 -4.77 4.34
CA GLN A 141 -5.03 -5.92 3.57
C GLN A 141 -3.50 -6.02 3.78
N ARG A 142 -2.97 -7.26 3.85
CA ARG A 142 -1.54 -7.52 4.04
C ARG A 142 -1.05 -8.52 2.99
N TYR A 143 0.09 -8.21 2.37
CA TYR A 143 0.79 -9.06 1.42
C TYR A 143 2.21 -9.33 1.94
N SER A 144 2.38 -10.44 2.66
CA SER A 144 3.68 -10.90 3.17
C SER A 144 4.57 -11.42 2.04
N GLU A 145 5.82 -11.73 2.34
CA GLU A 145 6.78 -12.36 1.40
C GLU A 145 6.20 -13.62 0.73
N GLN A 146 5.46 -14.44 1.48
CA GLN A 146 4.74 -15.63 0.97
C GLN A 146 3.69 -15.33 -0.10
N TYR A 147 3.19 -14.09 -0.18
CA TYR A 147 2.32 -13.65 -1.27
C TYR A 147 3.09 -13.56 -2.61
N GLY A 148 4.42 -13.43 -2.58
CA GLY A 148 5.28 -13.46 -3.77
C GLY A 148 5.17 -12.23 -4.66
N PHE A 149 4.94 -11.03 -4.09
CA PHE A 149 5.24 -9.78 -4.78
C PHE A 149 6.68 -9.36 -4.51
N ASP A 150 7.49 -9.40 -5.54
CA ASP A 150 8.88 -8.93 -5.55
C ASP A 150 8.92 -7.58 -6.30
N LEU A 151 9.21 -6.51 -5.56
CA LEU A 151 9.28 -5.14 -6.09
C LEU A 151 10.41 -4.97 -7.11
N GLU A 152 11.57 -5.57 -6.85
CA GLU A 152 12.77 -5.38 -7.65
C GLU A 152 12.66 -6.13 -8.98
N LYS A 153 12.16 -7.37 -8.93
CA LYS A 153 11.85 -8.20 -10.11
C LYS A 153 10.65 -7.67 -10.91
N ALA A 154 9.74 -6.93 -10.27
CA ALA A 154 8.66 -6.23 -10.99
C ALA A 154 9.17 -4.98 -11.71
N LEU A 155 10.12 -4.24 -11.11
CA LEU A 155 10.80 -3.10 -11.73
C LEU A 155 11.75 -3.53 -12.85
N SER A 156 12.51 -4.62 -12.70
CA SER A 156 13.51 -5.09 -13.68
C SER A 156 12.90 -5.60 -15.01
N ARG A 157 11.57 -5.65 -15.11
CA ARG A 157 10.82 -5.93 -16.35
C ARG A 157 10.51 -4.66 -17.15
N LEU A 158 10.85 -3.49 -16.64
CA LEU A 158 10.61 -2.19 -17.24
C LEU A 158 11.94 -1.55 -17.67
N PRO A 159 12.00 -0.79 -18.78
CA PRO A 159 13.24 -0.19 -19.31
C PRO A 159 13.65 1.08 -18.52
N ILE A 160 13.63 1.02 -17.19
CA ILE A 160 13.86 2.15 -16.27
C ILE A 160 15.36 2.43 -16.12
N LYS A 161 15.80 3.63 -16.46
CA LYS A 161 17.23 4.01 -16.38
C LYS A 161 17.77 4.04 -14.96
N GLU A 162 16.96 4.45 -14.00
CA GLU A 162 17.33 4.50 -12.59
C GLU A 162 17.73 3.13 -12.01
N ILE A 163 17.31 2.00 -12.62
CA ILE A 163 17.74 0.65 -12.20
C ILE A 163 19.23 0.39 -12.51
N GLY A 164 19.79 1.04 -13.53
CA GLY A 164 21.19 0.90 -13.93
C GLY A 164 22.19 1.56 -12.98
N ASN A 165 21.73 2.43 -12.07
CA ASN A 165 22.56 3.07 -11.05
C ASN A 165 22.18 2.55 -9.66
N VAL A 166 23.15 2.02 -8.91
CA VAL A 166 22.92 1.42 -7.58
C VAL A 166 22.27 2.42 -6.60
N GLN A 167 22.67 3.69 -6.63
CA GLN A 167 22.15 4.72 -5.73
C GLN A 167 20.73 5.15 -6.11
N ASP A 168 20.45 5.32 -7.41
CA ASP A 168 19.12 5.74 -7.86
C ASP A 168 18.10 4.60 -7.81
N LYS A 169 18.53 3.36 -8.07
CA LYS A 169 17.78 2.13 -7.81
C LYS A 169 17.41 2.03 -6.32
N SER A 170 18.34 2.30 -5.41
CA SER A 170 18.08 2.29 -3.97
C SER A 170 17.03 3.34 -3.59
N LYS A 171 17.19 4.60 -4.04
CA LYS A 171 16.19 5.67 -3.83
C LYS A 171 14.81 5.32 -4.39
N LEU A 172 14.76 4.71 -5.58
CA LEU A 172 13.54 4.27 -6.25
C LEU A 172 12.82 3.19 -5.42
N LEU A 173 13.53 2.14 -5.03
CA LEU A 173 13.02 1.07 -4.17
C LEU A 173 12.51 1.63 -2.83
N ASP A 174 13.27 2.51 -2.18
CA ASP A 174 12.92 3.07 -0.89
C ASP A 174 11.80 4.11 -0.92
N SER A 175 11.57 4.77 -2.06
CA SER A 175 10.42 5.64 -2.29
C SER A 175 9.16 4.80 -2.52
N LEU A 176 9.26 3.75 -3.35
CA LEU A 176 8.18 2.81 -3.65
C LEU A 176 7.78 1.97 -2.43
N ARG A 177 8.73 1.52 -1.61
CA ARG A 177 8.47 0.86 -0.30
C ARG A 177 7.65 1.74 0.63
N LYS A 178 7.91 3.05 0.67
CA LYS A 178 7.11 4.02 1.45
C LYS A 178 5.75 4.32 0.80
N GLY A 179 5.41 3.66 -0.32
CA GLY A 179 4.18 3.80 -1.07
C GLY A 179 4.09 5.05 -1.96
N ASN A 180 5.19 5.78 -2.16
CA ASN A 180 5.18 6.96 -3.03
C ASN A 180 4.95 6.57 -4.50
N ARG A 181 4.21 7.42 -5.23
CA ARG A 181 4.33 7.48 -6.69
C ARG A 181 5.64 8.18 -7.03
N GLN A 182 6.57 7.49 -7.69
CA GLN A 182 7.93 7.93 -7.94
C GLN A 182 8.16 8.23 -9.42
N ALA A 183 8.78 9.36 -9.74
CA ALA A 183 9.19 9.70 -11.10
C ALA A 183 10.41 8.87 -11.55
N ILE A 184 10.43 8.51 -12.84
CA ILE A 184 11.46 7.69 -13.51
C ILE A 184 11.71 8.16 -14.96
N THR A 185 12.80 7.70 -15.59
CA THR A 185 12.97 7.69 -17.04
C THR A 185 12.80 6.27 -17.58
N LEU A 186 11.87 6.09 -18.52
CA LEU A 186 11.81 4.93 -19.41
C LEU A 186 12.70 5.18 -20.63
N SER A 187 13.50 4.18 -20.99
CA SER A 187 14.27 4.16 -22.24
C SER A 187 13.35 3.71 -23.37
N GLY A 188 13.11 4.56 -24.37
CA GLY A 188 12.46 4.19 -25.62
C GLY A 188 13.47 3.93 -26.74
N ASN A 189 12.99 3.47 -27.91
CA ASN A 189 13.84 3.24 -29.08
C ASN A 189 14.42 4.56 -29.62
N ASP A 190 13.57 5.59 -29.73
CA ASP A 190 13.93 6.87 -30.36
C ASP A 190 14.20 7.99 -29.35
N SER A 191 13.71 7.87 -28.11
CA SER A 191 13.88 8.89 -27.06
C SER A 191 13.61 8.37 -25.64
N ASP A 192 14.18 9.07 -24.66
CA ASP A 192 13.86 8.91 -23.24
C ASP A 192 12.50 9.53 -22.91
N GLN A 193 11.69 8.85 -22.11
CA GLN A 193 10.37 9.32 -21.70
C GLN A 193 10.25 9.37 -20.18
N LYS A 194 9.91 10.53 -19.64
CA LYS A 194 9.58 10.68 -18.21
C LYS A 194 8.22 10.08 -17.91
N ALA A 195 8.16 9.27 -16.86
CA ALA A 195 6.98 8.55 -16.41
C ALA A 195 6.95 8.52 -14.87
N PHE A 196 5.85 8.02 -14.30
CA PHE A 196 5.76 7.73 -12.87
C PHE A 196 5.41 6.27 -12.62
N VAL A 197 5.87 5.72 -11.51
CA VAL A 197 5.60 4.34 -11.07
C VAL A 197 5.12 4.28 -9.62
N GLU A 198 4.28 3.30 -9.33
CA GLU A 198 3.87 2.93 -7.98
C GLU A 198 3.75 1.40 -7.84
N ALA A 199 4.00 0.89 -6.64
CA ALA A 199 3.91 -0.54 -6.35
C ALA A 199 2.45 -0.98 -6.23
N SER A 200 2.08 -2.10 -6.88
CA SER A 200 0.78 -2.74 -6.69
C SER A 200 0.95 -4.22 -6.29
N PRO A 201 1.18 -4.48 -4.98
CA PRO A 201 1.39 -5.84 -4.47
C PRO A 201 0.22 -6.77 -4.80
N LYS A 202 -1.01 -6.27 -4.67
CA LYS A 202 -2.28 -6.91 -5.03
C LYS A 202 -2.33 -7.52 -6.43
N PHE A 203 -1.64 -6.89 -7.40
CA PHE A 203 -1.52 -7.37 -8.77
C PHE A 203 -0.10 -7.85 -9.11
N LYS A 204 0.75 -8.05 -8.09
CA LYS A 204 2.15 -8.47 -8.15
C LYS A 204 2.98 -7.73 -9.22
N SER A 205 2.73 -6.43 -9.36
CA SER A 205 3.22 -5.61 -10.48
C SER A 205 3.46 -4.15 -10.09
N ILE A 206 4.05 -3.41 -11.03
CA ILE A 206 4.18 -1.95 -10.97
C ILE A 206 3.07 -1.34 -11.83
N VAL A 207 2.44 -0.26 -11.36
CA VAL A 207 1.57 0.56 -12.21
C VAL A 207 2.39 1.71 -12.76
N VAL A 208 2.36 1.89 -14.09
CA VAL A 208 3.08 2.95 -14.80
C VAL A 208 2.09 4.03 -15.25
N TYR A 209 2.51 5.29 -15.15
CA TYR A 209 1.76 6.48 -15.52
C TYR A 209 2.59 7.38 -16.43
N ASP A 210 1.93 8.09 -17.35
CA ASP A 210 2.55 9.11 -18.18
C ASP A 210 2.75 10.44 -17.41
N GLN A 211 3.26 11.46 -18.10
CA GLN A 211 3.46 12.81 -17.54
C GLN A 211 2.15 13.48 -17.10
N ASN A 212 1.01 13.10 -17.70
CA ASN A 212 -0.33 13.60 -17.40
C ASN A 212 -1.01 12.83 -16.25
N HIS A 213 -0.29 11.92 -15.58
CA HIS A 213 -0.81 10.99 -14.57
C HIS A 213 -1.95 10.07 -15.07
N GLN A 214 -2.01 9.80 -16.38
CA GLN A 214 -2.85 8.76 -16.97
C GLN A 214 -2.12 7.41 -16.89
N ARG A 215 -2.84 6.36 -16.50
CA ARG A 215 -2.25 5.01 -16.37
C ARG A 215 -1.92 4.46 -17.76
N ILE A 216 -0.63 4.24 -18.03
CA ILE A 216 -0.16 3.54 -19.21
C ILE A 216 -0.65 2.09 -19.11
N ARG A 217 -1.51 1.69 -20.05
CA ARG A 217 -1.89 0.29 -20.21
C ARG A 217 -0.73 -0.44 -20.87
N GLN A 218 -0.03 -1.28 -20.11
CA GLN A 218 0.76 -2.36 -20.70
C GLN A 218 -0.20 -3.34 -21.37
N ASN A 219 -0.55 -3.05 -22.62
CA ASN A 219 -1.10 -4.02 -23.55
C ASN A 219 -0.12 -5.19 -23.67
N GLN A 220 -0.62 -6.39 -24.00
CA GLN A 220 0.15 -7.64 -23.94
C GLN A 220 1.18 -7.77 -25.08
N SER A 221 2.21 -6.91 -25.10
CA SER A 221 3.35 -6.99 -26.02
C SER A 221 4.21 -8.24 -25.84
N GLU A 222 3.98 -9.02 -24.78
CA GLU A 222 4.51 -10.38 -24.61
C GLU A 222 3.81 -11.44 -25.49
N LYS A 223 2.59 -11.18 -26.00
CA LYS A 223 1.89 -12.14 -26.89
C LYS A 223 2.40 -12.14 -28.32
N ASN A 224 2.82 -10.99 -28.85
CA ASN A 224 3.20 -10.89 -30.27
C ASN A 224 4.60 -11.46 -30.56
N ALA A 225 5.44 -11.63 -29.54
CA ALA A 225 6.77 -12.24 -29.66
C ALA A 225 6.76 -13.78 -29.80
N VAL A 226 5.66 -14.44 -29.43
CA VAL A 226 5.54 -15.91 -29.48
C VAL A 226 4.85 -16.41 -30.77
N SER A 227 4.12 -15.54 -31.46
CA SER A 227 3.29 -15.90 -32.62
C SER A 227 4.02 -15.90 -33.99
N GLN A 228 5.33 -15.64 -34.04
CA GLN A 228 6.11 -15.59 -35.29
C GLN A 228 7.09 -16.76 -35.49
N SER A 229 7.16 -17.73 -34.57
CA SER A 229 8.10 -18.86 -34.63
C SER A 229 7.48 -20.22 -35.00
N GLN A 230 6.20 -20.28 -35.40
CA GLN A 230 5.52 -21.52 -35.81
C GLN A 230 4.56 -21.34 -37.01
N GLN A 231 5.09 -20.99 -38.19
CA GLN A 231 4.35 -21.15 -39.46
C GLN A 231 5.26 -21.60 -40.62
N GLN A 232 5.44 -22.92 -40.75
CA GLN A 232 5.83 -23.70 -41.94
C GLN A 232 5.88 -25.19 -41.50
N ALA A 233 5.27 -26.20 -42.12
CA ALA A 233 4.14 -26.40 -43.06
C ALA A 233 3.90 -27.94 -43.15
N PRO A 234 2.95 -28.51 -43.94
CA PRO A 234 1.62 -28.09 -44.38
C PRO A 234 0.51 -29.11 -43.97
N ASP A 235 -0.74 -28.89 -44.40
CA ASP A 235 -1.86 -29.83 -44.23
C ASP A 235 -1.74 -31.17 -45.00
N LYS A 236 -2.29 -32.24 -44.41
CA LYS A 236 -3.10 -33.25 -45.09
C LYS A 236 -4.14 -33.82 -44.12
N ALA A 237 -5.38 -33.97 -44.59
CA ALA A 237 -6.48 -34.54 -43.81
C ALA A 237 -7.10 -35.74 -44.54
N GLU A 238 -7.45 -36.80 -43.80
CA GLU A 238 -8.48 -37.74 -44.22
C GLU A 238 -9.16 -38.39 -43.01
N LYS A 239 -10.31 -39.04 -43.23
CA LYS A 239 -11.27 -39.49 -42.19
C LYS A 239 -11.34 -41.01 -42.12
N LEU A 240 -11.71 -41.58 -40.97
CA LEU A 240 -12.97 -42.35 -40.84
C LEU A 240 -13.33 -42.69 -39.39
N HIS A 241 -14.63 -42.58 -39.07
CA HIS A 241 -15.54 -43.47 -38.30
C HIS A 241 -15.03 -44.31 -37.10
N THR A 242 -15.85 -44.61 -36.07
CA THR A 242 -17.27 -44.99 -36.16
C THR A 242 -18.13 -44.58 -34.95
N LYS A 243 -19.46 -44.57 -35.16
CA LYS A 243 -20.56 -44.30 -34.22
C LYS A 243 -20.56 -45.17 -32.95
N THR A 244 -21.23 -44.65 -31.91
CA THR A 244 -22.46 -45.30 -31.40
C THR A 244 -23.53 -44.26 -31.08
N GLU A 245 -24.77 -44.50 -31.50
CA GLU A 245 -26.00 -43.87 -30.97
C GLU A 245 -26.50 -44.74 -29.78
N ASP A 246 -27.43 -44.40 -28.88
CA ASP A 246 -28.26 -43.20 -28.63
C ASP A 246 -28.50 -43.11 -27.07
N HIS A 247 -29.51 -42.54 -26.39
CA HIS A 247 -30.80 -41.91 -26.73
C HIS A 247 -31.22 -40.85 -25.67
N MET A 248 -32.36 -40.21 -25.91
CA MET A 248 -33.17 -39.39 -24.99
C MET A 248 -33.86 -40.25 -23.88
N GLN A 249 -34.64 -39.78 -22.88
CA GLN A 249 -35.35 -38.49 -22.67
C GLN A 249 -35.88 -38.33 -21.21
N GLN A 250 -36.03 -37.08 -20.74
CA GLN A 250 -37.06 -36.57 -19.80
C GLN A 250 -37.16 -37.03 -18.30
N GLN A 251 -38.10 -36.38 -17.59
CA GLN A 251 -38.27 -36.28 -16.12
C GLN A 251 -39.54 -37.05 -15.62
N PRO A 252 -40.12 -36.77 -14.43
CA PRO A 252 -39.72 -37.20 -13.08
C PRO A 252 -40.85 -38.00 -12.37
N ARG A 253 -40.69 -38.42 -11.10
CA ARG A 253 -41.68 -38.16 -10.01
C ARG A 253 -41.43 -38.81 -8.63
N LYS A 254 -41.80 -38.01 -7.62
CA LYS A 254 -42.45 -38.34 -6.33
C LYS A 254 -41.69 -39.07 -5.22
N SER A 255 -42.12 -38.74 -4.01
CA SER A 255 -41.70 -39.25 -2.72
C SER A 255 -42.53 -40.45 -2.25
N LYS A 256 -41.94 -41.23 -1.34
CA LYS A 256 -42.59 -41.78 -0.15
C LYS A 256 -41.57 -41.73 0.98
N GLY A 257 -41.97 -41.24 2.15
CA GLY A 257 -41.22 -41.42 3.39
C GLY A 257 -41.90 -42.46 4.26
N GLN A 258 -41.14 -43.17 5.10
CA GLN A 258 -41.71 -43.93 6.21
C GLN A 258 -40.75 -43.95 7.40
N LYS A 259 -41.31 -44.07 8.59
CA LYS A 259 -40.63 -43.98 9.90
C LYS A 259 -39.69 -45.17 10.13
N MET A 260 -38.59 -44.94 10.85
CA MET A 260 -38.61 -45.08 12.31
C MET A 260 -38.00 -43.82 12.95
#